data_AF-A0A2D4LKR5-F1
#
_entry.id   AF-A0A2D4LKR5-F1
#
_cell.length_a   1.000
_cell.length_b   1.000
_cell.length_c   1.000
_cell.angle_alpha   90.00
_cell.angle_beta   90.00
_cell.angle_gamma   90.00
#
_symmetry.space_group_name_H-M   'P 1'
#
loop_
_entity.id
_entity.type
_entity.pdbx_description
1 polymer ?
#
loop_
_entity_poly.entity_id
_entity_poly.type
_entity_poly.pdbx_seq_one_letter_code
_entity_poly.pdbx_strand_id
1 'polypeptide(L)'
;GEIIRRFGVQFHQYAADTQLYISTPSHPNDAVEVMSQCLEAVRNWMGSNRLELNPTKTEWLWFPASRYSQIVPSLTIGGEVLTSSESARNLGGLLDARPA
;
A
#
# COMPACT_ATOMS: atom_id res chain seq x y z
N GLY A 1 1.25 14.55 2.84
CA GLY A 1 1.81 13.26 3.32
C GLY A 1 2.93 13.38 4.35
N GLU A 2 2.87 14.27 5.34
CA GLU A 2 3.85 14.25 6.45
C GLU A 2 3.77 12.95 7.26
N ILE A 3 2.56 12.50 7.55
CA ILE A 3 2.30 11.24 8.28
C ILE A 3 2.95 10.06 7.57
N ILE A 4 2.79 9.98 6.25
CA ILE A 4 3.38 8.90 5.44
C ILE A 4 4.92 8.93 5.51
N ARG A 5 5.54 10.11 5.42
CA ARG A 5 7.00 10.27 5.47
C ARG A 5 7.61 9.80 6.79
N ARG A 6 6.87 9.85 7.91
CA ARG A 6 7.35 9.37 9.21
C ARG A 6 7.66 7.87 9.23
N PHE A 7 7.06 7.10 8.30
CA PHE A 7 7.30 5.66 8.13
C PHE A 7 8.36 5.35 7.06
N GLY A 8 8.95 6.36 6.41
CA GLY A 8 9.85 6.16 5.27
C GLY A 8 9.15 5.65 4.00
N VAL A 9 7.82 5.57 3.99
CA VAL A 9 7.00 5.16 2.84
C VAL A 9 7.01 6.27 1.79
N GLN A 10 7.22 5.91 0.53
CA GLN A 10 7.12 6.82 -0.60
C GLN A 10 5.66 6.98 -1.00
N PHE A 11 5.30 8.14 -1.53
CA PHE A 11 3.93 8.37 -1.94
C PHE A 11 3.79 9.36 -3.08
N HIS A 12 2.69 9.23 -3.80
CA HIS A 12 2.23 10.18 -4.80
C HIS A 12 0.77 10.53 -4.53
N GLN A 13 0.38 11.77 -4.77
CA GLN A 13 -0.99 12.24 -4.62
C GLN A 13 -1.42 12.98 -5.87
N TYR A 14 -2.55 12.56 -6.44
CA TYR A 14 -3.15 13.23 -7.58
C TYR A 14 -4.67 13.29 -7.38
N ALA A 15 -5.22 14.51 -7.35
CA ALA A 15 -6.62 14.75 -7.00
C ALA A 15 -7.01 14.04 -5.67
N ALA A 16 -7.98 13.13 -5.71
CA ALA A 16 -8.45 12.37 -4.56
C ALA A 16 -7.66 11.06 -4.33
N ASP A 17 -6.81 10.66 -5.27
CA ASP A 17 -6.09 9.40 -5.23
C ASP A 17 -4.73 9.58 -4.52
N THR A 18 -4.43 8.68 -3.60
CA THR A 18 -3.14 8.61 -2.90
C THR A 18 -2.54 7.22 -3.14
N GLN A 19 -1.31 7.19 -3.63
CA GLN A 19 -0.55 5.98 -3.88
C GLN A 19 0.61 5.89 -2.89
N LEU A 20 0.84 4.70 -2.35
CA LEU A 20 1.88 4.42 -1.37
C LEU A 20 2.80 3.33 -1.91
N TYR A 21 4.10 3.48 -1.69
CA TYR A 21 5.11 2.57 -2.19
C TYR A 21 6.18 2.32 -1.13
N ILE A 22 6.60 1.07 -1.01
CA ILE A 22 7.74 0.68 -0.20
C ILE A 22 8.53 -0.39 -0.92
N SER A 23 9.86 -0.29 -0.87
CA SER A 23 10.78 -1.32 -1.34
C SER A 23 11.75 -1.65 -0.21
N THR A 24 12.13 -2.92 -0.09
CA THR A 24 13.08 -3.36 0.94
C THR A 24 14.04 -4.40 0.36
N PRO A 25 15.34 -4.32 0.67
CA PRO A 25 16.28 -5.41 0.38
C PRO A 25 16.13 -6.59 1.37
N SER A 26 15.47 -6.36 2.51
CA SER A 26 15.32 -7.29 3.63
C SER A 26 14.19 -8.29 3.38
N HIS A 27 13.58 -8.82 4.46
CA HIS A 27 12.47 -9.75 4.35
C HIS A 27 11.18 -8.97 3.99
N PRO A 28 10.31 -9.49 3.11
CA PRO A 28 9.03 -8.89 2.72
C PRO A 28 8.18 -8.41 3.90
N ASN A 29 8.13 -9.23 4.96
CA ASN A 29 7.33 -8.96 6.15
C ASN A 29 7.68 -7.62 6.80
N ASP A 30 8.96 -7.21 6.76
CA ASP A 30 9.40 -5.93 7.36
C ASP A 30 8.73 -4.75 6.62
N ALA A 31 8.70 -4.80 5.28
CA ALA A 31 8.05 -3.77 4.48
C ALA A 31 6.52 -3.79 4.63
N VAL A 32 5.93 -4.97 4.77
CA VAL A 32 4.48 -5.14 4.97
C VAL A 32 4.06 -4.60 6.32
N GLU A 33 4.86 -4.83 7.36
CA GLU A 33 4.63 -4.29 8.71
C GLU A 33 4.68 -2.76 8.69
N VAL A 34 5.72 -2.17 8.08
CA VAL A 34 5.84 -0.71 7.93
C VAL A 34 4.66 -0.13 7.14
N MET A 35 4.27 -0.77 6.03
CA MET A 35 3.13 -0.34 5.23
C MET A 35 1.82 -0.40 6.04
N SER A 36 1.61 -1.48 6.81
CA SER A 36 0.42 -1.67 7.66
C SER A 36 0.34 -0.55 8.71
N GLN A 37 1.44 -0.28 9.42
CA GLN A 37 1.49 0.80 10.41
C GLN A 37 1.25 2.18 9.78
N CYS A 38 1.81 2.43 8.59
CA CYS A 38 1.58 3.66 7.84
C CYS A 38 0.11 3.85 7.46
N LEU A 39 -0.54 2.80 6.94
CA LEU A 39 -1.95 2.84 6.55
C LEU A 39 -2.88 3.07 7.74
N GLU A 40 -2.61 2.43 8.87
CA GLU A 40 -3.34 2.67 10.11
C GLU A 40 -3.21 4.13 10.59
N ALA A 41 -2.01 4.70 10.52
CA ALA A 41 -1.79 6.10 10.87
C ALA A 41 -2.53 7.06 9.91
N VAL A 42 -2.52 6.76 8.60
CA VAL A 42 -3.28 7.51 7.59
C VAL A 42 -4.78 7.41 7.86
N ARG A 43 -5.31 6.20 8.11
CA ARG A 43 -6.73 5.97 8.43
C ARG A 43 -7.17 6.77 9.65
N ASN A 44 -6.39 6.73 10.73
CA ASN A 44 -6.70 7.45 11.97
C ASN A 44 -6.68 8.98 11.76
N TRP A 45 -5.73 9.49 10.97
CA TRP A 45 -5.71 10.90 10.61
C TRP A 45 -6.91 11.28 9.74
N MET A 46 -7.26 10.47 8.73
CA MET A 46 -8.44 10.72 7.91
C MET A 46 -9.70 10.79 8.76
N GLY A 47 -9.90 9.83 9.67
CA GLY A 47 -11.05 9.83 10.58
C GLY A 47 -11.11 11.07 11.47
N SER A 48 -9.96 11.53 11.98
CA SER A 48 -9.86 12.79 12.76
C SER A 48 -10.19 14.03 11.93
N ASN A 49 -10.03 13.96 10.61
CA ASN A 49 -10.28 15.05 9.66
C ASN A 49 -11.61 14.88 8.89
N ARG A 50 -12.52 14.02 9.37
CA ARG A 50 -13.83 13.73 8.75
C ARG A 50 -13.71 13.22 7.31
N LEU A 51 -12.62 12.51 7.03
CA LEU A 51 -12.39 11.78 5.79
C LEU A 51 -12.43 10.28 6.08
N GLU A 52 -12.75 9.50 5.06
CA GLU A 52 -12.81 8.05 5.16
C GLU A 52 -11.92 7.43 4.10
N LEU A 53 -11.05 6.51 4.52
CA LEU A 53 -10.31 5.67 3.60
C LEU A 53 -11.27 4.58 3.12
N ASN A 54 -11.39 4.40 1.80
CA ASN A 54 -12.31 3.43 1.21
C ASN A 54 -11.57 2.13 0.90
N PRO A 55 -11.69 1.07 1.73
CA PRO A 55 -10.94 -0.16 1.52
C PRO A 55 -11.39 -0.88 0.24
N THR A 56 -12.67 -0.80 -0.12
CA THR A 56 -13.23 -1.40 -1.36
C THR A 56 -12.59 -0.82 -2.63
N LYS A 57 -12.06 0.41 -2.57
CA LYS A 57 -11.34 1.06 -3.67
C LYS A 57 -9.83 0.99 -3.53
N THR A 58 -9.31 0.41 -2.44
CA THR A 58 -7.88 0.36 -2.19
C THR A 58 -7.30 -0.88 -2.87
N GLU A 59 -6.41 -0.67 -3.84
CA GLU A 59 -5.73 -1.73 -4.58
C GLU A 59 -4.33 -1.95 -4.01
N TRP A 60 -3.91 -3.21 -3.90
CA TRP A 60 -2.60 -3.61 -3.37
C TRP A 60 -1.84 -4.42 -4.42
N LEU A 61 -0.63 -3.96 -4.77
CA LEU A 61 0.29 -4.68 -5.68
C LEU A 61 1.51 -5.17 -4.93
N TRP A 62 1.89 -6.41 -5.23
CA TRP A 62 3.04 -7.08 -4.64
C TRP A 62 4.04 -7.49 -5.70
N PHE A 63 5.29 -7.02 -5.55
CA PHE A 63 6.39 -7.29 -6.48
C PHE A 63 7.51 -8.07 -5.75
N PRO A 64 7.41 -9.41 -5.66
CA PRO A 64 8.41 -10.20 -4.96
C PRO A 64 9.70 -10.34 -5.77
N ALA A 65 10.85 -10.28 -5.09
CA ALA A 65 12.07 -10.85 -5.63
C ALA A 65 11.91 -12.37 -5.80
N SER A 66 12.64 -13.00 -6.73
CA SER A 66 12.48 -14.43 -7.06
C SER A 66 12.53 -15.36 -5.84
N ARG A 67 13.39 -15.06 -4.86
CA ARG A 67 13.54 -15.79 -3.59
C ARG A 67 12.29 -15.77 -2.69
N TYR A 68 11.38 -14.83 -2.92
CA TYR A 68 10.12 -14.65 -2.19
C TYR A 68 8.90 -14.78 -3.11
N SER A 69 9.06 -15.37 -4.30
CA SER A 69 7.97 -15.55 -5.27
C SER A 69 6.76 -16.33 -4.75
N GLN A 70 6.98 -17.17 -3.73
CA GLN A 70 5.92 -17.96 -3.08
C GLN A 70 5.27 -17.24 -1.88
N ILE A 71 5.79 -16.07 -1.49
CA ILE A 71 5.25 -15.28 -0.38
C ILE A 71 4.29 -14.26 -0.98
N VAL A 72 3.02 -14.33 -0.56
CA VAL A 72 2.03 -13.29 -0.81
C VAL A 72 1.64 -12.72 0.55
N PRO A 73 2.15 -11.53 0.92
CA PRO A 73 1.81 -10.94 2.19
C PRO A 73 0.38 -10.43 2.20
N SER A 74 -0.31 -10.63 3.32
CA SER A 74 -1.58 -9.98 3.61
C SER A 74 -1.32 -8.59 4.20
N LEU A 75 -2.06 -7.61 3.72
CA LEU A 75 -2.07 -6.25 4.24
C LEU A 75 -3.43 -6.00 4.87
N THR A 76 -3.49 -5.33 6.02
CA THR A 76 -4.77 -5.03 6.67
C THR A 76 -4.94 -3.53 6.87
N ILE A 77 -6.17 -3.04 6.69
CA ILE A 77 -6.57 -1.68 7.04
C ILE A 77 -7.97 -1.74 7.62
N GLY A 78 -8.20 -1.16 8.79
CA GLY A 78 -9.59 -1.14 9.32
C GLY A 78 -10.05 -2.47 9.89
N GLY A 79 -9.15 -3.45 10.03
CA GLY A 79 -9.53 -4.84 10.27
C GLY A 79 -9.95 -5.58 8.99
N GLU A 80 -9.99 -4.91 7.84
CA GLU A 80 -10.22 -5.53 6.54
C GLU A 80 -8.90 -5.99 5.92
N VAL A 81 -8.92 -7.17 5.28
CA VAL A 81 -7.76 -7.72 4.56
C VAL A 81 -7.78 -7.21 3.13
N LEU A 82 -6.69 -6.58 2.72
CA LEU A 82 -6.42 -6.24 1.34
C LEU A 82 -5.73 -7.41 0.65
N THR A 83 -6.42 -8.00 -0.30
CA THR A 83 -5.87 -9.05 -1.17
C THR A 83 -5.00 -8.41 -2.25
N SER A 84 -3.88 -9.05 -2.60
CA SER A 84 -3.05 -8.59 -3.72
C SER A 84 -3.79 -8.72 -5.04
N SER A 85 -3.79 -7.66 -5.82
CA SER A 85 -4.35 -7.62 -7.17
C SER A 85 -3.32 -8.02 -8.22
N GLU A 86 -3.79 -8.51 -9.37
CA GLU A 86 -2.91 -8.72 -10.53
C GLU A 86 -2.54 -7.41 -11.24
N SER A 87 -3.33 -6.37 -11.03
CA SER A 87 -3.08 -5.03 -11.54
C SER A 87 -3.70 -3.97 -10.63
N ALA A 88 -3.21 -2.73 -10.73
CA ALA A 88 -3.79 -1.58 -10.05
C ALA A 88 -3.69 -0.33 -10.91
N ARG A 89 -4.60 0.61 -10.69
CA ARG A 89 -4.61 1.87 -11.43
C ARG A 89 -3.48 2.78 -10.97
N ASN A 90 -2.68 3.24 -11.92
CA ASN A 90 -1.61 4.20 -11.68
C ASN A 90 -1.72 5.42 -12.59
N LEU A 91 -2.29 6.51 -12.07
CA LEU A 91 -2.35 7.84 -12.72
C LEU A 91 -2.81 7.81 -14.20
N GLY A 92 -3.92 7.12 -14.47
CA GLY A 92 -4.49 7.00 -15.81
C GLY A 92 -3.95 5.82 -16.63
N GLY A 93 -2.94 5.10 -16.13
CA GLY A 93 -2.49 3.80 -16.64
C GLY A 93 -2.91 2.63 -15.74
N LEU A 94 -2.78 1.41 -16.25
CA LEU A 94 -2.87 0.18 -15.47
C LEU A 94 -1.45 -0.34 -15.25
N LEU A 95 -1.12 -0.67 -14.00
CA LEU A 95 0.14 -1.29 -13.63
C LEU A 95 -0.09 -2.75 -13.28
N ASP A 96 0.59 -3.66 -13.97
CA ASP A 96 0.48 -5.10 -13.73
C ASP A 96 1.51 -5.57 -12.68
N ALA A 97 1.12 -6.55 -11.87
CA ALA A 97 1.98 -7.21 -10.86
C ALA A 97 3.04 -8.12 -11.48
N ARG A 98 2.88 -8.46 -12.77
CA ARG A 98 3.82 -9.31 -13.51
C ARG A 98 4.88 -8.43 -14.18
N PRO A 99 6.17 -8.66 -13.94
CA PRO A 99 7.20 -7.96 -14.70
C PRO A 99 7.09 -8.35 -16.18
N ALA A 100 7.28 -7.35 -17.06
CA ALA A 100 7.36 -7.53 -18.51
C ALA A 100 8.62 -8.31 -18.92
#